data_AF-A0A0A1HPZ1-F1
#
_entry.id   AF-A0A0A1HPZ1-F1
#
_cell.length_a   1.000
_cell.length_b   1.000
_cell.length_c   1.000
_cell.angle_alpha   90.00
_cell.angle_beta   90.00
_cell.angle_gamma   90.00
#
_symmetry.space_group_name_H-M   'P 1'
#
loop_
_entity.id
_entity.type
_entity.pdbx_description
1 polymer ?
#
loop_
_entity_poly.entity_id
_entity_poly.type
_entity_poly.pdbx_seq_one_letter_code
_entity_poly.pdbx_strand_id
1 'polypeptide(L)'
;MNDFKVGRAIGVTPRKQLVAQTLGIFVGSIVGVLAYLALIPDPQAMLLSEEWPAPAVATWKAVAQTLTQGLESLSPSIRWAIFIGGLAGVLLGVLDSLLPEHRARYLPSTAALGLAFVLPASVSWMMALGAVLTWAVSCRWSSLTERFAITAAAGLIAGESMTGVGASLWQMLGSG
;
A
#
# COMPACT_ATOMS: atom_id res chain seq x y z
N MET A 1 -3.03 -2.97 -17.39
CA MET A 1 -2.88 -3.07 -18.86
C MET A 1 -1.88 -4.13 -19.34
N ASN A 2 -1.03 -4.70 -18.47
CA ASN A 2 -0.15 -5.81 -18.85
C ASN A 2 -0.89 -7.15 -19.01
N ASP A 3 -1.99 -7.36 -18.28
CA ASP A 3 -2.68 -8.66 -18.28
C ASP A 3 -3.22 -9.05 -19.65
N PHE A 4 -3.82 -8.12 -20.41
CA PHE A 4 -4.28 -8.39 -21.77
C PHE A 4 -3.13 -8.66 -22.74
N LYS A 5 -1.96 -8.04 -22.52
CA LYS A 5 -0.76 -8.30 -23.33
C LYS A 5 -0.19 -9.69 -23.04
N VAL A 6 -0.07 -10.04 -21.75
CA VAL A 6 0.37 -11.36 -21.30
C VAL A 6 -0.61 -12.43 -21.78
N GLY A 7 -1.92 -12.20 -21.61
CA GLY A 7 -2.99 -13.09 -22.08
C GLY A 7 -2.92 -13.32 -23.59
N ARG A 8 -2.70 -12.26 -24.38
CA ARG A 8 -2.49 -12.39 -25.82
C ARG A 8 -1.21 -13.17 -26.15
N ALA A 9 -0.13 -12.97 -25.41
CA ALA A 9 1.14 -13.68 -25.61
C ALA A 9 1.03 -15.20 -25.33
N ILE A 10 0.13 -15.62 -24.44
CA ILE A 10 -0.17 -17.03 -24.14
C ILE A 10 -1.38 -17.57 -24.94
N GLY A 11 -1.85 -16.84 -25.95
CA GLY A 11 -2.92 -17.29 -26.86
C GLY A 11 -4.36 -17.12 -26.35
N VAL A 12 -4.56 -16.45 -25.22
CA VAL A 12 -5.90 -16.16 -24.69
C VAL A 12 -6.55 -15.02 -25.45
N THR A 13 -7.81 -15.21 -25.86
CA THR A 13 -8.59 -14.17 -26.53
C THR A 13 -8.94 -13.04 -25.54
N PRO A 14 -8.64 -11.76 -25.85
CA PRO A 14 -8.88 -10.65 -24.92
C PRO A 14 -10.34 -10.53 -24.42
N ARG A 15 -11.31 -10.92 -25.26
CA ARG A 15 -12.73 -10.96 -24.86
C ARG A 15 -13.01 -11.94 -23.72
N LYS A 16 -12.40 -13.13 -23.76
CA LYS A 16 -12.57 -14.14 -22.70
C LYS A 16 -11.91 -13.68 -21.40
N GLN A 17 -10.76 -13.01 -21.51
CA GLN A 17 -10.06 -12.45 -20.35
C GLN A 17 -10.86 -11.30 -19.71
N LEU A 18 -11.51 -10.45 -20.52
CA LEU A 18 -12.41 -9.42 -20.01
C LEU A 18 -13.58 -10.05 -19.24
N VAL A 19 -14.24 -11.05 -19.81
CA VAL A 19 -15.36 -11.74 -19.13
C VAL A 19 -14.89 -12.37 -17.82
N ALA A 20 -13.74 -13.05 -17.83
CA ALA A 20 -13.17 -13.66 -16.63
C ALA A 20 -12.82 -12.63 -15.56
N GLN A 21 -12.23 -11.48 -15.94
CA GLN A 21 -11.93 -10.39 -15.00
C GLN A 21 -13.19 -9.75 -14.44
N THR A 22 -14.21 -9.49 -15.26
CA THR A 22 -15.48 -8.93 -14.81
C THR A 22 -16.18 -9.88 -13.83
N LEU A 23 -16.25 -11.17 -14.14
CA LEU A 23 -16.80 -12.18 -13.23
C LEU A 23 -15.98 -12.30 -11.95
N GLY A 24 -14.65 -12.30 -12.06
CA GLY A 24 -13.74 -12.33 -10.92
C GLY A 24 -13.91 -11.11 -10.00
N ILE A 25 -14.03 -9.91 -10.56
CA ILE A 25 -14.31 -8.68 -9.81
C ILE A 25 -15.68 -8.78 -9.15
N PHE A 26 -16.71 -9.22 -9.88
CA PHE A 26 -18.07 -9.33 -9.35
C PHE A 26 -18.15 -10.31 -8.17
N VAL A 27 -17.70 -11.55 -8.38
CA VAL A 27 -17.69 -12.59 -7.34
C VAL A 27 -16.76 -12.18 -6.20
N GLY A 28 -15.55 -11.72 -6.51
CA GLY A 28 -14.57 -11.28 -5.52
C GLY A 28 -15.07 -10.10 -4.66
N SER A 29 -15.85 -9.18 -5.25
CA SER A 29 -16.46 -8.08 -4.50
C SER A 29 -17.53 -8.59 -3.53
N ILE A 30 -18.42 -9.49 -3.98
CA ILE A 30 -19.46 -10.07 -3.12
C ILE A 30 -18.81 -10.88 -1.98
N VAL A 31 -17.95 -11.83 -2.32
CA VAL A 31 -17.26 -12.69 -1.35
C VAL A 31 -16.39 -11.86 -0.41
N GLY A 32 -15.67 -10.87 -0.94
CA GLY A 32 -14.83 -9.98 -0.15
C GLY A 32 -15.63 -9.15 0.86
N VAL A 33 -16.79 -8.61 0.47
CA VAL A 33 -17.68 -7.88 1.39
C VAL A 33 -18.24 -8.81 2.47
N LEU A 34 -18.68 -10.01 2.09
CA LEU A 34 -19.22 -10.98 3.05
C LEU A 34 -18.16 -11.44 4.06
N ALA A 35 -16.95 -11.75 3.58
CA ALA A 35 -15.83 -12.12 4.43
C ALA A 35 -15.45 -10.96 5.36
N TYR A 36 -15.36 -9.73 4.83
CA TYR A 36 -15.07 -8.54 5.63
C TYR A 36 -16.08 -8.35 6.77
N LEU A 37 -17.38 -8.41 6.48
CA LEU A 37 -18.43 -8.26 7.49
C LEU A 37 -18.46 -9.42 8.49
N ALA A 38 -18.04 -10.62 8.08
CA ALA A 38 -17.93 -11.77 8.97
C ALA A 38 -16.72 -11.66 9.92
N LEU A 39 -15.58 -11.14 9.44
CA LEU A 39 -14.37 -10.93 10.25
C LEU A 39 -14.49 -9.70 11.16
N ILE A 40 -15.14 -8.64 10.69
CA ILE A 40 -15.27 -7.36 11.39
C ILE A 40 -16.77 -7.01 11.51
N PRO A 41 -17.51 -7.64 12.44
CA PRO A 41 -18.95 -7.41 12.59
C PRO A 41 -19.29 -6.01 13.08
N ASP A 42 -18.41 -5.38 13.87
CA ASP A 42 -18.52 -3.99 14.29
C ASP A 42 -17.29 -3.17 13.85
N PRO A 43 -17.28 -2.68 12.60
CA PRO A 43 -16.16 -1.89 12.07
C PRO A 43 -15.90 -0.60 12.85
N GLN A 44 -16.89 -0.05 13.54
CA GLN A 44 -16.71 1.22 14.25
C GLN A 44 -15.92 1.04 15.54
N ALA A 45 -16.14 -0.08 16.25
CA ALA A 45 -15.40 -0.42 17.46
C ALA A 45 -14.10 -1.19 17.19
N MET A 46 -14.04 -1.96 16.10
CA MET A 46 -12.92 -2.86 15.84
C MET A 46 -11.80 -2.23 15.00
N LEU A 47 -12.10 -1.34 14.05
CA LEU A 47 -11.08 -0.72 13.20
C LEU A 47 -10.28 0.34 13.98
N LEU A 48 -9.02 0.51 13.56
CA LEU A 48 -8.05 1.42 14.20
C LEU A 48 -7.66 0.98 15.63
N SER A 49 -7.89 -0.30 15.96
CA SER A 49 -7.39 -0.96 17.17
C SER A 49 -6.01 -1.58 16.93
N GLU A 50 -5.35 -2.07 17.98
CA GLU A 50 -4.07 -2.77 17.85
C GLU A 50 -4.19 -4.06 17.01
N GLU A 51 -5.33 -4.74 17.09
CA GLU A 51 -5.60 -5.97 16.33
C GLU A 51 -5.93 -5.66 14.86
N TRP A 52 -6.62 -4.54 14.60
CA TRP A 52 -7.02 -4.11 13.25
C TRP A 52 -6.61 -2.66 12.94
N PRO A 53 -5.30 -2.36 12.82
CA PRO A 53 -4.79 -0.98 12.74
C PRO A 53 -5.20 -0.24 11.46
N ALA A 54 -5.47 -0.96 10.36
CA ALA A 54 -6.05 -0.46 9.11
C ALA A 54 -5.61 0.98 8.69
N PRO A 55 -4.31 1.27 8.54
CA PRO A 55 -3.80 2.64 8.34
C PRO A 55 -4.30 3.30 7.04
N ALA A 56 -4.50 2.51 5.98
CA ALA A 56 -5.10 2.99 4.74
C ALA A 56 -6.54 3.48 4.94
N VAL A 57 -7.33 2.76 5.75
CA VAL A 57 -8.72 3.14 6.09
C VAL A 57 -8.73 4.44 6.89
N ALA A 58 -7.81 4.59 7.84
CA ALA A 58 -7.65 5.83 8.61
C ALA A 58 -7.44 7.06 7.70
N THR A 59 -6.56 6.92 6.71
CA THR A 59 -6.23 7.98 5.77
C THR A 59 -7.46 8.38 4.93
N TRP A 60 -8.17 7.41 4.37
CA TRP A 60 -9.38 7.68 3.58
C TRP A 60 -10.52 8.27 4.42
N LYS A 61 -10.70 7.80 5.66
CA LYS A 61 -11.66 8.37 6.61
C LYS A 61 -11.36 9.84 6.86
N ALA A 62 -10.11 10.19 7.13
CA ALA A 62 -9.70 11.58 7.36
C ALA A 62 -9.96 12.47 6.13
N VAL A 63 -9.67 11.97 4.93
CA VAL A 63 -9.98 12.69 3.67
C VAL A 63 -11.49 12.90 3.52
N ALA A 64 -12.29 11.85 3.71
CA ALA A 64 -13.76 11.95 3.59
C ALA A 64 -14.35 12.94 4.62
N GLN A 65 -13.89 12.90 5.87
CA GLN A 65 -14.30 13.85 6.92
C GLN A 65 -13.90 15.28 6.56
N THR A 66 -12.69 15.48 6.06
CA THR A 66 -12.22 16.82 5.66
C THR A 66 -13.02 17.38 4.48
N LEU A 67 -13.37 16.55 3.50
CA LEU A 67 -14.18 16.97 2.34
C LEU A 67 -15.63 17.26 2.72
N THR A 68 -16.19 16.56 3.70
CA THR A 68 -17.59 16.74 4.14
C THR A 68 -17.77 17.89 5.11
N GLN A 69 -16.84 18.08 6.04
CA GLN A 69 -16.90 19.12 7.08
C GLN A 69 -16.16 20.40 6.69
N GLY A 70 -15.40 20.37 5.59
CA GLY A 70 -14.57 21.46 5.11
C GLY A 70 -13.23 21.58 5.85
N LEU A 71 -12.25 22.23 5.23
CA LEU A 71 -10.94 22.49 5.85
C LEU A 71 -11.04 23.36 7.12
N GLU A 72 -12.15 24.10 7.24
CA GLU A 72 -12.53 24.90 8.39
C GLU A 72 -12.75 24.07 9.67
N SER A 73 -13.07 22.77 9.55
CA SER A 73 -13.24 21.90 10.71
C SER A 73 -11.91 21.43 11.32
N LEU A 74 -10.81 21.55 10.57
CA LEU A 74 -9.48 21.18 11.05
C LEU A 74 -8.90 22.28 11.95
N SER A 75 -8.22 21.87 13.02
CA SER A 75 -7.52 22.82 13.89
C SER A 75 -6.49 23.63 13.10
N PRO A 76 -6.21 24.89 13.50
CA PRO A 76 -5.22 25.72 12.79
C PRO A 76 -3.85 25.06 12.67
N SER A 77 -3.42 24.27 13.67
CA SER A 77 -2.15 23.54 13.64
C SER A 77 -2.11 22.48 12.54
N ILE A 78 -3.20 21.75 12.32
CA ILE A 78 -3.30 20.74 11.25
C ILE A 78 -3.24 21.42 9.87
N ARG A 79 -3.92 22.56 9.70
CA ARG A 79 -3.86 23.32 8.44
C ARG A 79 -2.44 23.78 8.12
N TRP A 80 -1.71 24.27 9.12
CA TRP A 80 -0.30 24.62 8.98
C TRP A 80 0.57 23.40 8.67
N ALA A 81 0.33 22.25 9.29
CA ALA A 81 1.05 21.02 8.97
C ALA A 81 0.82 20.57 7.53
N ILE A 82 -0.42 20.65 7.02
CA ILE A 82 -0.76 20.37 5.61
C ILE A 82 -0.04 21.35 4.70
N PHE A 83 -0.06 22.65 5.01
CA PHE A 83 0.59 23.67 4.20
C PHE A 83 2.11 23.48 4.13
N ILE A 84 2.76 23.29 5.27
CA ILE A 84 4.22 23.08 5.36
C ILE A 84 4.60 21.77 4.68
N GLY A 85 3.86 20.69 4.93
CA GLY A 85 4.10 19.38 4.30
C GLY A 85 3.91 19.42 2.79
N GLY A 86 2.85 20.08 2.32
CA GLY A 86 2.60 20.31 0.90
C GLY A 86 3.69 21.14 0.23
N LEU A 87 4.10 22.24 0.88
CA LEU A 87 5.18 23.10 0.37
C LEU A 87 6.51 22.34 0.32
N ALA A 88 6.86 21.58 1.37
CA ALA A 88 8.05 20.75 1.39
C ALA A 88 8.01 19.68 0.28
N GLY A 89 6.88 19.02 0.07
CA GLY A 89 6.68 18.04 -0.99
C GLY A 89 6.86 18.64 -2.39
N VAL A 90 6.28 19.81 -2.64
CA VAL A 90 6.45 20.55 -3.90
C VAL A 90 7.90 20.95 -4.10
N LEU A 91 8.55 21.53 -3.08
CA LEU A 91 9.96 21.94 -3.16
C LEU A 91 10.86 20.74 -3.47
N LEU A 92 10.67 19.61 -2.79
CA LEU A 92 11.45 18.40 -3.07
C LEU A 92 11.20 17.85 -4.48
N GLY A 93 9.95 17.85 -4.96
CA GLY A 93 9.64 17.42 -6.34
C GLY A 93 10.21 18.36 -7.40
N VAL A 94 10.23 19.66 -7.13
CA VAL A 94 10.88 20.66 -8.00
C VAL A 94 12.40 20.46 -8.00
N LEU A 95 13.01 20.22 -6.83
CA LEU A 95 14.44 19.96 -6.75
C LEU A 95 14.82 18.66 -7.47
N ASP A 96 14.03 17.60 -7.34
CA ASP A 96 14.26 16.31 -8.01
C ASP A 96 14.19 16.44 -9.54
N SER A 97 13.29 17.28 -10.05
CA SER A 97 13.14 17.52 -11.50
C SER A 97 14.18 18.49 -12.09
N LEU A 98 14.71 19.42 -11.31
CA LEU A 98 15.66 20.43 -11.80
C LEU A 98 17.13 20.10 -11.52
N LEU A 99 17.44 19.26 -10.53
CA LEU A 99 18.82 18.95 -10.19
C LEU A 99 19.44 17.94 -11.16
N PRO A 100 20.75 18.06 -11.48
CA PRO A 100 21.48 17.01 -12.19
C PRO A 100 21.45 15.70 -11.39
N GLU A 101 21.43 14.55 -12.08
CA GLU A 101 21.32 13.20 -11.47
C GLU A 101 22.29 12.97 -10.31
N HIS A 102 23.52 13.49 -10.41
CA HIS A 102 24.53 13.37 -9.35
C HIS A 102 24.14 14.08 -8.05
N ARG A 103 23.38 15.18 -8.12
CA ARG A 103 22.85 15.89 -6.93
C ARG A 103 21.50 15.35 -6.50
N ALA A 104 20.65 14.95 -7.45
CA ALA A 104 19.35 14.36 -7.17
C ALA A 104 19.45 13.08 -6.31
N ARG A 105 20.53 12.28 -6.46
CA ARG A 105 20.73 11.07 -5.62
C ARG A 105 20.78 11.33 -4.11
N TYR A 106 21.06 12.56 -3.69
CA TYR A 106 21.16 12.93 -2.27
C TYR A 106 19.87 13.52 -1.73
N LEU A 107 18.87 13.78 -2.58
CA LEU A 107 17.56 14.21 -2.12
C LEU A 107 16.85 13.04 -1.42
N PRO A 108 16.14 13.33 -0.30
CA PRO A 108 15.29 12.32 0.29
C PRO A 108 14.14 12.00 -0.65
N SER A 109 13.79 10.72 -0.74
CA SER A 109 12.63 10.29 -1.52
C SER A 109 11.35 10.88 -0.95
N THR A 110 10.67 11.72 -1.74
CA THR A 110 9.38 12.33 -1.39
C THR A 110 8.32 11.27 -1.10
N ALA A 111 8.28 10.21 -1.90
CA ALA A 111 7.38 9.08 -1.70
C ALA A 111 7.65 8.35 -0.38
N ALA A 112 8.92 8.08 -0.06
CA ALA A 112 9.28 7.42 1.20
C ALA A 112 8.94 8.28 2.41
N LEU A 113 9.18 9.60 2.34
CA LEU A 113 8.81 10.54 3.40
C LEU A 113 7.30 10.57 3.61
N GLY A 114 6.50 10.68 2.54
CA GLY A 114 5.04 10.65 2.64
C GLY A 114 4.52 9.36 3.26
N LEU A 115 5.06 8.21 2.83
CA LEU A 115 4.71 6.90 3.39
C LEU A 115 5.07 6.79 4.88
N ALA A 116 6.21 7.34 5.31
CA ALA A 116 6.61 7.31 6.72
C ALA A 116 5.65 8.07 7.65
N PHE A 117 4.92 9.08 7.15
CA PHE A 117 3.89 9.78 7.94
C PHE A 117 2.55 9.05 7.99
N VAL A 118 2.30 8.12 7.06
CA VAL A 118 1.03 7.38 6.96
C VAL A 118 1.14 6.01 7.64
N LEU A 119 2.31 5.39 7.57
CA LEU A 119 2.52 4.03 8.07
C LEU A 119 2.87 4.02 9.56
N PRO A 120 2.43 3.00 10.32
CA PRO A 120 2.93 2.76 11.66
C PRO A 120 4.45 2.56 11.65
N ALA A 121 5.12 3.02 12.71
CA ALA A 121 6.59 2.97 12.82
C ALA A 121 7.16 1.54 12.65
N SER A 122 6.47 0.52 13.14
CA SER A 122 6.86 -0.90 12.97
C SER A 122 6.89 -1.31 11.49
N VAL A 123 5.89 -0.92 10.71
CA VAL A 123 5.80 -1.21 9.27
C VAL A 123 6.89 -0.47 8.51
N SER A 124 7.12 0.81 8.83
CA SER A 124 8.21 1.59 8.24
C SER A 124 9.58 0.96 8.51
N TRP A 125 9.81 0.46 9.74
CA TRP A 125 11.04 -0.26 10.08
C TRP A 125 11.21 -1.55 9.30
N MET A 126 10.15 -2.36 9.14
CA MET A 126 10.21 -3.58 8.33
C MET A 126 10.52 -3.27 6.86
N MET A 127 9.92 -2.23 6.29
CA MET A 127 10.24 -1.77 4.93
C MET A 127 11.70 -1.31 4.82
N ALA A 128 12.20 -0.56 5.81
CA ALA A 128 13.59 -0.12 5.85
C ALA A 128 14.56 -1.30 5.92
N LEU A 129 14.28 -2.32 6.75
CA LEU A 129 15.06 -3.54 6.82
C LEU A 129 15.05 -4.30 5.49
N GLY A 130 13.89 -4.43 4.84
CA GLY A 130 13.79 -5.04 3.52
C GLY A 130 14.61 -4.29 2.45
N ALA A 131 14.60 -2.96 2.49
CA ALA A 131 15.40 -2.12 1.60
C ALA A 131 16.90 -2.27 1.86
N VAL A 132 17.35 -2.28 3.13
CA VAL A 132 18.75 -2.50 3.50
C VAL A 132 19.23 -3.89 3.10
N LEU A 133 18.41 -4.92 3.31
CA LEU A 133 18.73 -6.29 2.88
C LEU A 133 18.88 -6.36 1.36
N THR A 134 17.94 -5.78 0.63
CA THR A 134 17.98 -5.73 -0.84
C THR A 134 19.23 -4.98 -1.33
N TRP A 135 19.57 -3.86 -0.70
CA TRP A 135 20.77 -3.09 -0.99
C TRP A 135 22.05 -3.88 -0.72
N ALA A 136 22.16 -4.54 0.44
CA ALA A 136 23.31 -5.36 0.81
C ALA A 136 23.52 -6.53 -0.18
N VAL A 137 22.45 -7.19 -0.60
CA VAL A 137 22.49 -8.24 -1.63
C VAL A 137 22.91 -7.64 -2.98
N SER A 138 22.40 -6.46 -3.34
CA SER A 138 22.73 -5.77 -4.60
C SER A 138 24.21 -5.42 -4.73
N CYS A 139 24.87 -5.10 -3.61
CA CYS A 139 26.31 -4.79 -3.58
C CYS A 139 27.17 -6.00 -3.98
N ARG A 140 26.70 -7.24 -3.74
CA ARG A 140 27.43 -8.46 -4.06
C ARG A 140 26.93 -9.14 -5.34
N TRP A 141 25.63 -9.07 -5.62
CA TRP A 141 24.97 -9.78 -6.71
C TRP A 141 23.91 -8.93 -7.42
N SER A 142 24.31 -7.79 -7.98
CA SER A 142 23.42 -6.85 -8.70
C SER A 142 22.53 -7.53 -9.75
N SER A 143 23.08 -8.44 -10.54
CA SER A 143 22.36 -9.21 -11.57
C SER A 143 21.20 -10.05 -11.00
N LEU A 144 21.36 -10.62 -9.80
CA LEU A 144 20.30 -11.39 -9.15
C LEU A 144 19.23 -10.48 -8.58
N THR A 145 19.63 -9.38 -7.93
CA THR A 145 18.70 -8.40 -7.35
C THR A 145 17.80 -7.79 -8.43
N GLU A 146 18.38 -7.37 -9.56
CA GLU A 146 17.63 -6.74 -10.65
C GLU A 146 16.55 -7.66 -11.25
N ARG A 147 16.79 -8.98 -11.25
CA ARG A 147 15.82 -9.98 -11.74
C ARG A 147 14.82 -10.44 -10.70
N PHE A 148 15.23 -10.60 -9.45
CA PHE A 148 14.45 -11.36 -8.46
C PHE A 148 13.97 -10.54 -7.26
N ALA A 149 14.49 -9.34 -7.01
CA ALA A 149 14.11 -8.57 -5.82
C ALA A 149 12.61 -8.24 -5.80
N ILE A 150 12.06 -7.78 -6.93
CA ILE A 150 10.63 -7.45 -7.05
C ILE A 150 9.79 -8.71 -6.86
N THR A 151 10.17 -9.82 -7.49
CA THR A 151 9.46 -11.10 -7.39
C THR A 151 9.49 -11.65 -5.96
N ALA A 152 10.63 -11.58 -5.28
CA ALA A 152 10.78 -12.02 -3.89
C ALA A 152 9.96 -11.15 -2.94
N ALA A 153 10.01 -9.82 -3.10
CA ALA A 153 9.20 -8.89 -2.31
C ALA A 153 7.70 -9.14 -2.53
N ALA A 154 7.26 -9.31 -3.78
CA ALA A 154 5.87 -9.63 -4.10
C ALA A 154 5.43 -10.97 -3.49
N GLY A 155 6.29 -11.98 -3.52
CA GLY A 155 6.05 -13.28 -2.89
C GLY A 155 5.91 -13.19 -1.37
N LEU A 156 6.76 -12.39 -0.71
CA LEU A 156 6.67 -12.15 0.73
C LEU A 156 5.38 -11.41 1.11
N ILE A 157 5.01 -10.37 0.36
CA ILE A 157 3.75 -9.64 0.58
C ILE A 157 2.56 -10.58 0.40
N ALA A 158 2.53 -11.36 -0.68
CA ALA A 158 1.46 -12.32 -0.93
C ALA A 158 1.39 -13.40 0.17
N GLY A 159 2.55 -13.90 0.61
CA GLY A 159 2.65 -14.88 1.69
C GLY A 159 2.10 -14.36 3.01
N GLU A 160 2.50 -13.15 3.41
CA GLU A 160 2.01 -12.49 4.63
C GLU A 160 0.49 -12.29 4.58
N SER A 161 -0.04 -11.81 3.44
CA SER A 161 -1.49 -11.65 3.26
C SER A 161 -2.24 -12.98 3.32
N MET A 162 -1.72 -14.05 2.70
CA MET A 162 -2.32 -15.38 2.76
C MET A 162 -2.30 -15.96 4.19
N THR A 163 -1.21 -15.78 4.92
CA THR A 163 -1.10 -16.21 6.32
C THR A 163 -2.07 -15.43 7.21
N GLY A 164 -2.23 -14.12 7.01
CA GLY A 164 -3.19 -13.29 7.73
C GLY A 164 -4.64 -13.74 7.53
N VAL A 165 -5.02 -14.04 6.28
CA VAL A 165 -6.36 -14.61 5.97
C VAL A 165 -6.53 -15.98 6.64
N GLY A 166 -5.52 -16.86 6.55
CA GLY A 166 -5.56 -18.18 7.17
C GLY A 166 -5.69 -18.12 8.70
N ALA A 167 -4.94 -17.23 9.34
CA ALA A 167 -5.02 -17.01 10.79
C ALA A 167 -6.40 -16.48 11.20
N SER A 168 -6.95 -15.53 10.44
CA SER A 168 -8.29 -14.99 10.70
C SER A 168 -9.38 -16.07 10.59
N LEU A 169 -9.32 -16.92 9.56
CA LEU A 169 -10.23 -18.05 9.40
C LEU A 169 -10.08 -19.08 10.53
N TRP A 170 -8.85 -19.35 10.97
CA TRP A 170 -8.59 -20.23 12.10
C TRP A 170 -9.20 -19.68 13.39
N GLN A 171 -9.05 -18.38 13.64
CA GLN A 171 -9.64 -17.72 14.80
C GLN A 171 -11.16 -17.83 14.78
N MET A 172 -11.80 -17.57 13.63
CA MET A 172 -13.26 -17.72 13.47
C MET A 172 -13.76 -19.15 13.74
N LEU A 173 -13.01 -20.17 13.33
CA LEU A 173 -13.36 -21.59 13.55
C LEU A 173 -13.08 -22.08 14.98
N GLY A 174 -12.11 -21.48 15.67
CA GLY A 174 -11.75 -21.82 17.05
C GLY A 174 -12.57 -21.07 18.12
N SER A 175 -13.24 -19.98 17.74
CA SER A 175 -14.09 -19.17 18.63
C SER A 175 -15.60 -19.48 18.51
N GLY A 176 -15.98 -20.56 17.81
CA GLY A 176 -17.34 -21.10 17.77
C GLY A 176 -17.47 -22.36 18.62
#